data_AF-A0A2G4T9A9-F1
#
_entry.id   AF-A0A2G4T9A9-F1
#
_cell.length_a   1.000
_cell.length_b   1.000
_cell.length_c   1.000
_cell.angle_alpha   90.00
_cell.angle_beta   90.00
_cell.angle_gamma   90.00
#
_symmetry.space_group_name_H-M   'P 1'
#
loop_
_entity.id
_entity.type
_entity.pdbx_description
1 polymer ?
#
loop_
_entity_poly.entity_id
_entity_poly.type
_entity_poly.pdbx_seq_one_letter_code
_entity_poly.pdbx_strand_id
1 'polypeptide(L)'
;METNNNTESWHSQLKTDYLQRKRSRRLDRLIFILVEDVHTDFMHNIARMAANIGRMGSETREAEKRMIAVEEINEQPLKDMVQKVYVDEKVFYNVKFFTTEVVYDISTEQRMMTACNCIDFQRNRRASKVDCHDGNKRNANLT
;
A
#
# COMPACT_ATOMS: atom_id res chain seq x y z
N MET A 1 11.64 -13.14 -13.25
CA MET A 1 12.71 -12.65 -12.37
C MET A 1 13.41 -11.51 -13.11
N GLU A 2 12.83 -10.30 -13.05
CA GLU A 2 13.39 -9.10 -13.67
C GLU A 2 14.29 -8.39 -12.65
N THR A 3 15.55 -8.80 -12.57
CA THR A 3 16.56 -8.19 -11.70
C THR A 3 17.36 -7.08 -12.41
N ASN A 4 17.16 -6.88 -13.72
CA ASN A 4 17.92 -5.85 -14.47
C ASN A 4 17.50 -4.42 -14.06
N ASN A 5 16.22 -4.21 -13.73
CA ASN A 5 15.68 -2.87 -13.56
C ASN A 5 16.24 -2.21 -12.29
N ASN A 6 16.49 -3.01 -11.25
CA ASN A 6 17.05 -2.51 -10.00
C ASN A 6 18.52 -2.10 -10.19
N THR A 7 19.34 -2.94 -10.82
CA THR A 7 20.77 -2.64 -11.06
C THR A 7 20.93 -1.43 -11.98
N GLU A 8 20.13 -1.33 -13.05
CA GLU A 8 20.15 -0.20 -13.98
C GLU A 8 19.65 1.10 -13.35
N SER A 9 18.61 1.01 -12.51
CA SER A 9 18.07 2.15 -11.75
C SER A 9 19.10 2.68 -10.75
N TRP A 10 19.73 1.80 -9.97
CA TRP A 10 20.80 2.18 -9.03
C TRP A 10 21.99 2.82 -9.74
N HIS A 11 22.39 2.27 -10.89
CA HIS A 11 23.47 2.85 -11.68
C HIS A 11 23.10 4.24 -12.23
N SER A 12 21.84 4.45 -12.59
CA SER A 12 21.33 5.75 -13.05
C SER A 12 21.26 6.80 -11.94
N GLN A 13 20.86 6.39 -10.73
CA GLN A 13 20.86 7.22 -9.52
C GLN A 13 22.29 7.58 -9.12
N LEU A 14 23.20 6.61 -9.04
CA LEU A 14 24.61 6.85 -8.73
C LEU A 14 25.23 7.88 -9.70
N LYS A 15 24.95 7.73 -10.99
CA LYS A 15 25.40 8.67 -12.01
C LYS A 15 24.80 10.06 -11.85
N THR A 16 23.54 10.17 -11.47
CA THR A 16 22.82 11.45 -11.43
C THR A 16 23.09 12.20 -10.12
N ASP A 17 22.92 11.53 -8.99
CA ASP A 17 22.85 12.17 -7.67
C ASP A 17 24.25 12.39 -7.08
N TYR A 18 25.18 11.45 -7.29
CA TYR A 18 26.51 11.50 -6.69
C TYR A 18 27.60 11.91 -7.69
N LEU A 19 27.54 11.39 -8.92
CA LEU A 19 28.56 11.66 -9.94
C LEU A 19 28.23 12.84 -10.87
N GLN A 20 27.02 13.40 -10.79
CA GLN A 20 26.53 14.52 -11.62
C GLN A 20 26.73 14.30 -13.13
N ARG A 21 26.67 13.05 -13.59
CA ARG A 21 26.96 12.59 -14.96
C ARG A 21 28.35 12.99 -15.47
N LYS A 22 29.24 13.45 -14.60
CA LYS A 22 30.63 13.75 -14.94
C LYS A 22 31.43 12.47 -14.97
N ARG A 23 32.23 12.30 -16.02
CA ARG A 23 33.14 11.17 -16.16
C ARG A 23 34.29 11.33 -15.16
N SER A 24 34.25 10.64 -14.03
CA SER A 24 35.41 10.56 -13.14
C SER A 24 36.43 9.60 -13.75
N ARG A 25 37.61 10.10 -14.12
CA ARG A 25 38.72 9.26 -14.62
C ARG A 25 39.58 8.65 -13.51
N ARG A 26 39.39 9.13 -12.28
CA ARG A 26 40.16 8.79 -11.08
C ARG A 26 39.39 7.79 -10.22
N LEU A 27 39.96 6.61 -10.03
CA LEU A 27 39.35 5.53 -9.24
C LEU A 27 39.29 5.88 -7.75
N ASP A 28 40.33 6.54 -7.23
CA ASP A 28 40.39 7.02 -5.84
C ASP A 28 39.23 7.95 -5.49
N ARG A 29 38.88 8.87 -6.39
CA ARG A 29 37.72 9.74 -6.23
C ARG A 29 36.39 8.97 -6.24
N LEU A 30 36.29 7.92 -7.05
CA LEU A 30 35.09 7.09 -7.09
C LEU A 30 34.95 6.29 -5.78
N ILE A 31 36.04 5.71 -5.28
CA ILE A 31 36.08 4.98 -4.01
C ILE A 31 35.66 5.90 -2.86
N PHE A 32 36.20 7.13 -2.83
CA PHE A 32 35.83 8.12 -1.82
C PHE A 32 34.31 8.40 -1.80
N ILE A 33 33.70 8.67 -2.96
CA ILE A 33 32.26 8.95 -3.07
C ILE A 33 31.43 7.73 -2.64
N LEU A 34 31.85 6.52 -3.01
CA LEU A 34 31.14 5.30 -2.63
C LEU A 34 31.17 5.04 -1.11
N VAL A 35 32.31 5.31 -0.47
CA VAL A 35 32.52 5.01 0.95
C VAL A 35 31.96 6.12 1.85
N GLU A 36 32.18 7.38 1.52
CA GLU A 36 31.79 8.48 2.40
C GLU A 36 30.34 8.92 2.16
N ASP A 37 29.92 9.07 0.89
CA ASP A 37 28.60 9.61 0.57
C ASP A 37 27.57 8.48 0.48
N VAL A 38 27.77 7.54 -0.45
CA VAL A 38 26.76 6.52 -0.79
C VAL A 38 26.52 5.55 0.36
N HIS A 39 27.57 5.08 1.04
CA HIS A 39 27.41 4.16 2.16
C HIS A 39 26.70 4.82 3.34
N THR A 40 27.03 6.07 3.65
CA THR A 40 26.38 6.82 4.74
C THR A 40 24.89 7.02 4.45
N ASP A 41 24.53 7.45 3.24
CA ASP A 41 23.14 7.60 2.83
C ASP A 41 22.38 6.27 2.83
N PHE A 42 23.03 5.18 2.42
CA PHE A 42 22.45 3.84 2.47
C PHE A 42 22.18 3.39 3.90
N MET A 43 23.14 3.56 4.81
CA MET A 43 22.98 3.22 6.22
C MET A 43 21.91 4.08 6.89
N HIS A 44 21.88 5.38 6.57
CA HIS A 44 20.82 6.27 7.03
C HIS A 44 19.45 5.81 6.53
N ASN A 45 19.34 5.42 5.26
CA ASN A 45 18.08 4.92 4.70
C ASN A 45 17.64 3.59 5.34
N ILE A 46 18.57 2.67 5.62
CA ILE A 46 18.27 1.44 6.36
C ILE A 46 17.76 1.76 7.76
N ALA A 47 18.46 2.61 8.50
CA ALA A 47 18.06 3.00 9.86
C ALA A 47 16.68 3.67 9.85
N ARG A 48 16.44 4.52 8.85
CA ARG A 48 15.19 5.22 8.61
C ARG A 48 14.03 4.24 8.31
N MET A 49 14.26 3.26 7.44
CA MET A 49 13.30 2.17 7.17
C MET A 49 13.04 1.31 8.40
N ALA A 50 14.09 0.93 9.14
CA ALA A 50 13.99 0.12 10.35
C ALA A 50 13.22 0.83 11.47
N ALA A 51 13.33 2.16 11.54
CA ALA A 51 12.59 2.97 12.49
C ALA A 51 11.16 3.33 12.02
N ASN A 52 10.72 2.88 10.84
CA ASN A 52 9.48 3.32 10.18
C ASN A 52 9.38 4.85 10.02
N ILE A 53 10.50 5.57 10.09
CA ILE A 53 10.56 7.02 9.95
C ILE A 53 10.64 7.30 8.45
N GLY A 54 9.66 7.96 7.85
CA GLY A 54 9.73 8.24 6.41
C GLY A 54 8.37 8.47 5.80
N ARG A 55 8.34 8.64 4.47
CA ARG A 55 7.08 8.78 3.73
C ARG A 55 6.43 7.40 3.63
N MET A 56 5.71 7.02 4.67
CA MET A 56 4.82 5.89 4.62
C MET A 56 3.79 6.14 3.52
N GLY A 57 3.54 5.14 2.68
CA GLY A 57 2.53 5.23 1.62
C GLY A 57 1.19 5.65 2.23
N SER A 58 0.38 6.42 1.50
CA SER A 58 -0.88 6.95 2.04
C SER A 58 -1.79 5.85 2.59
N GLU A 59 -1.82 4.69 1.94
CA GLU A 59 -2.58 3.53 2.36
C GLU A 59 -2.01 2.90 3.64
N THR A 60 -0.69 2.69 3.69
CA THR A 60 -0.02 2.09 4.85
C THR A 60 -0.14 2.97 6.08
N ARG A 61 -0.06 4.30 5.90
CA ARG A 61 -0.24 5.30 6.97
C ARG A 61 -1.68 5.31 7.50
N GLU A 62 -2.67 5.25 6.61
CA GLU A 62 -4.07 5.19 7.03
C GLU A 62 -4.40 3.85 7.70
N ALA A 63 -3.81 2.74 7.24
CA ALA A 63 -3.95 1.44 7.91
C ALA A 63 -3.36 1.44 9.32
N GLU A 64 -2.16 2.00 9.51
CA GLU A 64 -1.50 2.10 10.81
C GLU A 64 -2.29 2.97 11.79
N LYS A 65 -2.76 4.15 11.36
CA LYS A 65 -3.64 5.00 12.19
C LYS A 65 -4.90 4.26 12.65
N ARG A 66 -5.51 3.47 11.77
CA ARG A 66 -6.71 2.69 12.11
C ARG A 66 -6.37 1.59 13.11
N MET A 67 -5.21 0.95 12.99
CA MET A 67 -4.77 -0.09 13.92
C MET A 67 -4.61 0.47 15.34
N ILE A 68 -3.96 1.62 15.47
CA ILE A 68 -3.82 2.34 16.75
C ILE A 68 -5.21 2.71 17.30
N ALA A 69 -6.10 3.24 16.46
CA ALA A 69 -7.45 3.59 16.89
C ALA A 69 -8.28 2.37 17.32
N VAL A 70 -8.01 1.17 16.80
CA VAL A 70 -8.67 -0.07 17.24
C VAL A 70 -8.15 -0.52 18.60
N GLU A 71 -6.85 -0.37 18.88
CA GLU A 71 -6.28 -0.71 20.19
C GLU A 71 -6.82 0.15 21.33
N GLU A 72 -7.24 1.39 21.05
CA GLU A 72 -7.85 2.29 22.05
C GLU A 72 -9.31 1.94 22.42
N ILE A 73 -9.94 1.02 21.69
CA ILE A 73 -11.35 0.69 21.86
C ILE A 73 -11.53 -0.31 23.01
N ASN A 74 -12.37 0.05 23.99
CA ASN A 74 -12.81 -0.87 25.04
C ASN A 74 -13.59 -2.05 24.43
N GLU A 75 -13.26 -3.29 24.83
CA GLU A 75 -13.88 -4.52 24.33
C GLU A 75 -15.28 -4.80 24.92
N GLN A 76 -15.65 -4.14 26.02
CA GLN A 76 -16.92 -4.37 26.73
C GLN A 76 -18.19 -4.26 25.85
N PRO A 77 -18.36 -3.26 24.96
CA PRO A 77 -19.56 -3.13 24.13
C PRO A 77 -19.61 -4.10 22.93
N LEU A 78 -18.57 -4.91 22.67
CA LEU A 78 -18.46 -5.72 21.45
C LEU A 78 -19.65 -6.65 21.20
N LYS A 79 -20.25 -7.19 22.28
CA LYS A 79 -21.38 -8.13 22.21
C LYS A 79 -22.66 -7.49 21.70
N ASP A 80 -22.87 -6.20 21.96
CA ASP A 80 -24.10 -5.49 21.62
C ASP A 80 -24.01 -4.78 20.26
N MET A 81 -22.81 -4.77 19.68
CA MET A 81 -22.52 -4.05 18.44
C MET A 81 -22.84 -4.83 17.19
N VAL A 82 -22.87 -6.17 17.26
CA VAL A 82 -23.13 -7.03 16.11
C VAL A 82 -24.49 -7.69 16.27
N GLN A 83 -25.44 -7.28 15.43
CA GLN A 83 -26.73 -7.93 15.32
C GLN A 83 -26.76 -8.82 14.08
N LYS A 84 -26.98 -10.12 14.28
CA LYS A 84 -27.11 -11.10 13.20
C LYS A 84 -28.58 -11.27 12.83
N VAL A 85 -28.90 -11.13 11.55
CA VAL A 85 -30.25 -11.28 10.99
C VAL A 85 -30.22 -12.34 9.90
N TYR A 86 -31.19 -13.24 9.91
CA TYR A 86 -31.39 -14.23 8.87
C TYR A 86 -32.57 -13.80 8.00
N VAL A 87 -32.35 -13.73 6.69
CA VAL A 87 -33.41 -13.52 5.70
C VAL A 87 -33.21 -14.60 4.63
N ASP A 88 -34.12 -15.56 4.58
CA ASP A 88 -34.04 -16.77 3.77
C ASP A 88 -32.72 -17.56 4.02
N GLU A 89 -32.00 -17.93 2.95
CA GLU A 89 -30.69 -18.61 3.01
C GLU A 89 -29.50 -17.64 3.23
N LYS A 90 -29.76 -16.34 3.38
CA LYS A 90 -28.72 -15.31 3.51
C LYS A 90 -28.59 -14.81 4.94
N VAL A 91 -27.34 -14.51 5.31
CA VAL A 91 -27.00 -13.98 6.63
C VAL A 91 -26.57 -12.53 6.47
N PHE A 92 -27.25 -11.67 7.21
CA PHE A 92 -26.95 -10.24 7.32
C PHE A 92 -26.40 -9.92 8.70
N TYR A 93 -25.42 -9.04 8.76
CA TYR A 93 -24.91 -8.47 10.00
C TYR A 93 -25.06 -6.97 9.97
N ASN A 94 -25.65 -6.44 11.03
CA ASN A 94 -25.70 -5.03 11.31
C ASN A 94 -24.65 -4.75 12.38
N VAL A 95 -23.62 -3.98 12.03
CA VAL A 95 -22.47 -3.70 12.90
C VAL A 95 -22.47 -2.21 13.23
N LYS A 96 -22.75 -1.87 14.47
CA LYS A 96 -22.63 -0.49 14.95
C LYS A 96 -21.15 -0.13 15.09
N PHE A 97 -20.77 1.11 14.86
CA PHE A 97 -19.40 1.57 15.10
C PHE A 97 -19.18 1.96 16.57
N PHE A 98 -17.93 1.89 17.04
CA PHE A 98 -17.59 2.18 18.44
C PHE A 98 -17.70 3.67 18.78
N THR A 99 -17.39 4.54 17.83
CA THR A 99 -17.19 5.97 18.06
C THR A 99 -18.12 6.86 17.23
N THR A 100 -18.99 6.27 16.41
CA THR A 100 -19.92 7.01 15.54
C THR A 100 -21.26 6.30 15.45
N GLU A 101 -22.29 7.04 15.08
CA GLU A 101 -23.64 6.50 14.82
C GLU A 101 -23.73 5.73 13.48
N VAL A 102 -22.60 5.51 12.80
CA VAL A 102 -22.57 4.78 11.54
C VAL A 102 -22.82 3.29 11.81
N VAL A 103 -23.67 2.71 10.97
CA VAL A 103 -24.04 1.32 11.02
C VAL A 103 -23.65 0.65 9.71
N TYR A 104 -22.91 -0.45 9.81
CA TYR A 104 -22.45 -1.22 8.67
C TYR A 104 -23.35 -2.41 8.41
N ASP A 105 -23.87 -2.48 7.20
CA ASP A 105 -24.65 -3.61 6.73
C ASP A 105 -23.76 -4.53 5.92
N ILE A 106 -23.63 -5.77 6.40
CA ILE A 106 -22.78 -6.80 5.81
C ILE A 106 -23.65 -7.96 5.36
N SER A 107 -23.57 -8.34 4.09
CA SER A 107 -24.19 -9.54 3.56
C SER A 107 -23.14 -10.63 3.38
N THR A 108 -23.47 -11.85 3.78
CA THR A 108 -22.61 -13.01 3.62
C THR A 108 -23.35 -14.19 3.00
N GLU A 109 -22.67 -14.89 2.10
CA GLU A 109 -23.12 -16.13 1.46
C GLU A 109 -21.97 -17.13 1.52
N GLN A 110 -22.23 -18.39 1.87
CA GLN A 110 -21.20 -19.45 1.95
C GLN A 110 -19.94 -19.05 2.76
N ARG A 111 -20.12 -18.26 3.83
CA ARG A 111 -19.05 -17.67 4.66
C ARG A 111 -18.15 -16.62 3.96
N MET A 112 -18.50 -16.17 2.76
CA MET A 112 -17.86 -15.06 2.09
C MET A 112 -18.71 -13.79 2.19
N MET A 113 -18.06 -12.65 2.41
CA MET A 113 -18.71 -11.34 2.39
C MET A 113 -19.00 -10.94 0.95
N THR A 114 -20.28 -10.82 0.61
CA THR A 114 -20.74 -10.49 -0.76
C THR A 114 -21.06 -9.00 -0.93
N ALA A 115 -21.43 -8.33 0.17
CA ALA A 115 -21.67 -6.90 0.18
C ALA A 115 -21.33 -6.30 1.55
N CYS A 116 -20.77 -5.09 1.54
CA CYS A 116 -20.65 -4.25 2.71
C CYS A 116 -20.74 -2.79 2.28
N ASN A 117 -21.44 -1.97 3.07
CA ASN A 117 -21.54 -0.53 2.82
C ASN A 117 -20.27 0.24 3.23
N CYS A 118 -19.27 -0.41 3.86
CA CYS A 118 -18.05 0.26 4.29
C CYS A 118 -17.21 0.77 3.12
N ILE A 119 -16.54 1.91 3.35
CA ILE A 119 -15.73 2.60 2.33
C ILE A 119 -14.63 1.68 1.79
N ASP A 120 -14.03 0.84 2.63
CA ASP A 120 -12.94 -0.04 2.23
C ASP A 120 -13.42 -1.16 1.31
N PHE A 121 -14.59 -1.77 1.58
CA PHE A 121 -15.18 -2.74 0.68
C PHE A 121 -15.52 -2.12 -0.67
N GLN A 122 -16.03 -0.88 -0.67
CA GLN A 122 -16.30 -0.13 -1.89
C GLN A 122 -15.01 0.20 -2.66
N ARG A 123 -13.94 0.59 -1.97
CA ARG A 123 -12.62 0.87 -2.57
C ARG A 123 -12.01 -0.38 -3.19
N ASN A 124 -11.99 -1.49 -2.46
CA ASN A 124 -11.46 -2.76 -2.95
C ASN A 124 -12.24 -3.25 -4.17
N ARG A 125 -13.57 -3.18 -4.15
CA ARG A 125 -14.40 -3.52 -5.31
C ARG A 125 -14.12 -2.64 -6.53
N ARG A 126 -13.76 -1.36 -6.33
CA ARG A 126 -13.36 -0.45 -7.41
C ARG A 126 -11.96 -0.79 -7.91
N ALA A 127 -10.99 -1.08 -7.02
CA ALA A 127 -9.65 -1.49 -7.40
C ALA A 127 -9.66 -2.76 -8.26
N SER A 128 -10.46 -3.76 -7.90
CA SER A 128 -10.64 -4.98 -8.70
C SER A 128 -11.29 -4.75 -10.08
N LYS A 129 -11.86 -3.56 -10.34
CA LYS A 129 -12.41 -3.18 -11.65
C LYS A 129 -11.43 -2.41 -12.52
N VAL A 130 -10.33 -1.88 -11.97
CA VAL A 130 -9.40 -1.01 -12.71
C VAL A 130 -8.37 -1.80 -13.53
N ASP A 131 -8.26 -3.12 -13.35
CA ASP A 131 -7.29 -3.95 -14.08
C ASP A 131 -7.79 -4.55 -15.42
N CYS A 132 -8.92 -4.08 -15.96
CA CYS A 132 -9.40 -4.53 -17.26
C CYS A 132 -9.77 -3.34 -18.16
N HIS A 133 -8.77 -2.68 -18.75
CA HIS A 133 -8.75 -2.21 -20.15
C HIS A 133 -7.62 -1.20 -20.36
N ASP A 134 -6.48 -1.66 -20.89
CA ASP A 134 -5.88 -1.02 -22.10
C ASP A 134 -4.79 -1.93 -22.70
N GLY A 135 -5.22 -3.13 -23.08
CA GLY A 135 -4.48 -3.99 -23.99
C GLY A 135 -5.10 -3.89 -25.38
N ASN A 136 -4.32 -3.36 -26.33
CA ASN A 136 -4.43 -3.61 -27.76
C ASN A 136 -5.46 -2.79 -28.58
N LYS A 137 -5.02 -1.63 -29.11
CA LYS A 137 -5.44 -1.13 -30.43
C LYS A 137 -4.29 -0.43 -31.14
N ARG A 138 -3.41 -1.20 -31.79
CA ARG A 138 -2.73 -0.76 -33.02
C ARG A 138 -2.60 -1.98 -33.91
N ASN A 139 -3.49 -2.08 -34.89
CA ASN A 139 -3.29 -2.65 -36.22
C ASN A 139 -4.62 -2.58 -36.98
N ALA A 140 -4.79 -1.54 -37.79
CA ALA A 140 -5.53 -1.58 -39.06
C ALA A 140 -5.48 -0.19 -39.72
N ASN A 141 -5.19 -0.20 -41.02
CA ASN A 141 -5.36 0.86 -42.02
C ASN A 141 -4.21 1.85 -42.20
N LEU A 142 -3.23 1.46 -43.02
CA LEU A 142 -2.79 2.31 -44.12
C LEU A 142 -2.83 1.47 -45.40
N THR A 143 -3.65 1.96 -46.34
CA THR A 143 -3.80 1.54 -47.73
C THR A 143 -2.51 1.76 -48.50
#